data_AF-B7XGW2-F1
#
_entry.id   AF-B7XGW2-F1
#
_cell.length_a   1.000
_cell.length_b   1.000
_cell.length_c   1.000
_cell.angle_alpha   90.00
_cell.angle_beta   90.00
_cell.angle_gamma   90.00
#
_symmetry.space_group_name_H-M   'P 1'
#
loop_
_entity.id
_entity.type
_entity.pdbx_description
1 polymer ?
#
loop_
_entity_poly.entity_id
_entity_poly.type
_entity_poly.pdbx_seq_one_letter_code
_entity_poly.pdbx_strand_id
1 'polypeptide(L)'
;MSAIYRAAVDAAAIFSETDKSGIITYVNEQFCDISGYSAQELIGQNHRILNSGQHPPEFFIDMWKKVSRGQVWKGEICNRKKDGSLYWVESTIVPMYDDASQRVQKYVSIRFDVTEKRKFLETLQWQAEHDELTGLPNRFLLSKALDQAIVKAKSQPSTVAVGVLDLDGFKQINDRYGHEIGDRLLVAVADRLKHSMRIEDTVARLGGDEFVLILGVRDPKVLESALQRLLGPP
;
A
#
# COMPACT_ATOMS: atom_id res chain seq x y z
N MET A 1 -9.94 10.49 -34.84
CA MET A 1 -9.91 9.04 -34.53
C MET A 1 -11.09 8.41 -35.26
N SER A 2 -10.91 7.31 -35.99
CA SER A 2 -12.04 6.66 -36.67
C SER A 2 -13.05 6.16 -35.63
N ALA A 3 -14.34 6.12 -36.01
CA ALA A 3 -15.40 5.65 -35.11
C ALA A 3 -15.14 4.24 -34.55
N ILE A 4 -14.47 3.38 -35.34
CA ILE A 4 -14.12 2.01 -34.96
C ILE A 4 -13.08 1.99 -33.83
N TYR A 5 -12.01 2.80 -33.93
CA TYR A 5 -11.00 2.87 -32.88
C TYR A 5 -11.55 3.46 -31.58
N ARG A 6 -12.49 4.41 -31.68
CA ARG A 6 -13.14 4.99 -30.50
C ARG A 6 -14.03 3.96 -29.78
N ALA A 7 -14.85 3.23 -30.52
CA ALA A 7 -15.68 2.16 -29.95
C ALA A 7 -14.84 1.08 -29.27
N ALA A 8 -13.70 0.70 -29.85
CA ALA A 8 -12.79 -0.27 -29.24
C ALA A 8 -12.21 0.22 -27.91
N VAL A 9 -11.82 1.50 -27.84
CA VAL A 9 -11.30 2.10 -26.60
C VAL A 9 -12.41 2.25 -25.56
N ASP A 10 -13.59 2.70 -25.96
CA ASP A 10 -14.73 2.87 -25.06
C ASP A 10 -15.21 1.55 -24.45
N ALA A 11 -15.01 0.42 -25.13
CA ALA A 11 -15.30 -0.91 -24.61
C ALA A 11 -14.20 -1.46 -23.69
N ALA A 12 -12.95 -0.99 -23.81
CA ALA A 12 -11.80 -1.63 -23.16
C ALA A 12 -11.13 -0.80 -22.05
N ALA A 13 -11.29 0.52 -22.05
CA ALA A 13 -10.54 1.40 -21.18
C ALA A 13 -11.32 2.65 -20.75
N ILE A 14 -10.88 3.22 -19.62
CA ILE A 14 -11.33 4.53 -19.16
C ILE A 14 -10.69 5.59 -20.03
N PHE A 15 -11.50 6.43 -20.67
CA PHE A 15 -11.03 7.39 -21.65
C PHE A 15 -11.47 8.82 -21.33
N SER A 16 -10.56 9.77 -21.56
CA SER A 16 -10.91 11.19 -21.53
C SER A 16 -10.04 12.04 -22.44
N GLU A 17 -10.56 13.19 -22.84
CA GLU A 17 -9.80 14.25 -23.49
C GLU A 17 -9.80 15.50 -22.62
N THR A 18 -8.70 16.24 -22.63
CA THR A 18 -8.62 17.56 -22.00
C THR A 18 -8.03 18.58 -22.96
N ASP A 19 -8.38 19.84 -22.76
CA ASP A 19 -7.65 20.94 -23.39
C ASP A 19 -6.21 21.09 -22.85
N LYS A 20 -5.46 22.04 -23.38
CA LYS A 20 -4.09 22.37 -22.95
C LYS A 20 -3.95 22.78 -21.47
N SER A 21 -5.05 23.22 -20.85
CA SER A 21 -5.11 23.66 -19.44
C SER A 21 -5.52 22.53 -18.50
N GLY A 22 -5.79 21.33 -19.04
CA GLY A 22 -6.28 20.18 -18.28
C GLY A 22 -7.77 20.23 -17.97
N ILE A 23 -8.54 21.06 -18.67
CA ILE A 23 -10.01 21.07 -18.61
C ILE A 23 -10.54 19.90 -19.42
N ILE A 24 -11.36 19.06 -18.81
CA ILE A 24 -11.95 17.88 -19.44
C ILE A 24 -12.94 18.33 -20.50
N THR A 25 -12.73 17.86 -21.73
CA THR A 25 -13.60 18.16 -22.89
C THR A 25 -14.41 16.94 -23.32
N TYR A 26 -13.98 15.73 -22.96
CA TYR A 26 -14.68 14.49 -23.25
C TYR A 26 -14.36 13.44 -22.18
N VAL A 27 -15.35 12.61 -21.87
CA VAL A 27 -15.23 11.41 -21.05
C VAL A 27 -16.09 10.31 -21.65
N ASN A 28 -15.71 9.05 -21.46
CA ASN A 28 -16.57 7.92 -21.80
C ASN A 28 -17.36 7.41 -20.58
N GLU A 29 -18.24 6.44 -20.81
CA GLU A 29 -19.09 5.84 -19.77
C GLU A 29 -18.27 5.21 -18.65
N GLN A 30 -17.22 4.43 -18.99
CA GLN A 30 -16.33 3.82 -18.00
C GLN A 30 -15.70 4.84 -17.04
N PHE A 31 -15.40 6.04 -17.51
CA PHE A 31 -14.88 7.10 -16.64
C PHE A 31 -15.96 7.62 -15.69
N CYS A 32 -17.20 7.76 -16.15
CA CYS A 32 -18.31 8.11 -15.28
C CYS A 32 -18.52 7.03 -14.21
N ASP A 33 -18.55 5.76 -14.62
CA ASP A 33 -18.79 4.61 -13.74
C ASP A 33 -17.73 4.49 -12.63
N ILE A 34 -16.45 4.56 -13.00
CA ILE A 34 -15.38 4.39 -12.01
C ILE A 34 -15.27 5.58 -11.05
N SER A 35 -15.50 6.80 -11.54
CA SER A 35 -15.33 8.02 -10.76
C SER A 35 -16.57 8.38 -9.92
N GLY A 36 -17.75 7.88 -10.31
CA GLY A 36 -19.05 8.21 -9.70
C GLY A 36 -19.56 9.61 -10.05
N TYR A 37 -18.89 10.35 -10.94
CA TYR A 37 -19.35 11.63 -11.47
C TYR A 37 -20.08 11.42 -12.79
N SER A 38 -21.11 12.22 -13.05
CA SER A 38 -21.71 12.23 -14.38
C SER A 38 -20.83 12.97 -15.39
N ALA A 39 -21.04 12.70 -16.68
CA ALA A 39 -20.35 13.43 -17.75
C ALA A 39 -20.58 14.95 -17.66
N GLN A 40 -21.78 15.41 -17.24
CA GLN A 40 -22.07 16.84 -17.07
C GLN A 40 -21.28 17.46 -15.92
N GLU A 41 -20.96 16.68 -14.88
CA GLU A 41 -20.14 17.15 -13.75
C GLU A 41 -18.66 17.16 -14.10
N LEU A 42 -18.21 16.26 -14.98
CA LEU A 42 -16.81 16.14 -15.39
C LEU A 42 -16.42 17.14 -16.48
N ILE A 43 -17.26 17.30 -17.51
CA ILE A 43 -16.95 18.16 -18.67
C ILE A 43 -16.91 19.63 -18.22
N GLY A 44 -15.86 20.34 -18.63
CA GLY A 44 -15.60 21.73 -18.22
C GLY A 44 -14.87 21.87 -16.88
N GLN A 45 -14.72 20.78 -16.11
CA GLN A 45 -13.90 20.78 -14.91
C GLN A 45 -12.44 20.48 -15.22
N ASN A 46 -11.55 20.97 -14.36
CA ASN A 46 -10.16 20.56 -14.43
C ASN A 46 -10.00 19.15 -13.86
N HIS A 47 -9.15 18.33 -14.49
CA HIS A 47 -8.94 16.94 -14.11
C HIS A 47 -8.53 16.73 -12.63
N ARG A 48 -8.00 17.78 -11.98
CA ARG A 48 -7.74 17.81 -10.52
C ARG A 48 -8.96 17.57 -9.63
N ILE A 49 -10.19 17.61 -10.14
CA ILE A 49 -11.41 17.23 -9.39
C ILE A 49 -11.30 15.82 -8.79
N LEU A 50 -10.51 14.94 -9.40
CA LEU A 50 -10.28 13.56 -8.95
C LEU A 50 -9.06 13.41 -8.06
N ASN A 51 -8.37 14.49 -7.70
CA ASN A 51 -7.13 14.40 -6.94
C ASN A 51 -7.37 13.78 -5.56
N SER A 52 -6.65 12.70 -5.27
CA SER A 52 -6.71 12.00 -3.99
C SER A 52 -5.85 12.63 -2.89
N GLY A 53 -4.83 13.41 -3.25
CA GLY A 53 -3.80 13.87 -2.32
C GLY A 53 -2.77 12.80 -1.91
N GLN A 54 -2.81 11.60 -2.50
CA GLN A 54 -1.87 10.51 -2.20
C GLN A 54 -0.49 10.70 -2.87
N HIS A 55 -0.45 11.50 -3.93
CA HIS A 55 0.77 11.77 -4.68
C HIS A 55 1.38 13.11 -4.23
N PRO A 56 2.71 13.19 -4.04
CA PRO A 56 3.37 14.44 -3.71
C PRO A 56 3.24 15.43 -4.89
N PRO A 57 3.24 16.75 -4.67
CA PRO A 57 3.05 17.74 -5.74
C PRO A 57 4.03 17.59 -6.92
N GLU A 58 5.27 17.18 -6.64
CA GLU A 58 6.34 16.97 -7.62
C GLU A 58 5.97 15.91 -8.67
N PHE A 59 5.15 14.93 -8.30
CA PHE A 59 4.67 13.87 -9.20
C PHE A 59 3.88 14.47 -10.37
N PHE A 60 2.90 15.33 -10.07
CA PHE A 60 2.08 15.97 -11.10
C PHE A 60 2.86 17.04 -11.88
N ILE A 61 3.84 17.70 -11.24
CA ILE A 61 4.73 18.65 -11.92
C ILE A 61 5.55 17.93 -13.00
N ASP A 62 6.14 16.76 -12.69
CA ASP A 62 6.89 15.96 -13.67
C ASP A 62 5.98 15.46 -14.80
N MET A 63 4.78 14.97 -14.47
CA MET A 63 3.77 14.58 -15.45
C MET A 63 3.47 15.71 -16.44
N TRP A 64 3.10 16.89 -15.93
CA TRP A 64 2.77 18.05 -16.76
C TRP A 64 3.95 18.51 -17.61
N LYS A 65 5.16 18.52 -17.04
CA LYS A 65 6.40 18.87 -17.75
C LYS A 65 6.66 17.96 -18.94
N LYS A 66 6.37 16.66 -18.84
CA LYS A 66 6.54 15.69 -19.94
C LYS A 66 5.49 15.90 -21.02
N VAL A 67 4.21 15.91 -20.65
CA VAL A 67 3.12 16.01 -21.64
C VAL A 67 3.11 17.36 -22.36
N SER A 68 3.43 18.46 -21.65
CA SER A 68 3.49 19.79 -22.27
C SER A 68 4.64 19.95 -23.26
N ARG A 69 5.67 19.11 -23.16
CA ARG A 69 6.79 19.03 -24.12
C ARG A 69 6.51 18.04 -25.25
N GLY A 70 5.28 17.52 -25.32
CA GLY A 70 4.90 16.61 -26.38
C GLY A 70 5.31 15.15 -26.14
N GLN A 71 5.76 14.82 -24.93
CA GLN A 71 6.16 13.46 -24.57
C GLN A 71 4.96 12.69 -24.00
N VAL A 72 4.88 11.39 -24.33
CA VAL A 72 3.91 10.50 -23.70
C VAL A 72 4.29 10.29 -22.23
N TRP A 73 3.32 10.41 -21.34
CA TRP A 73 3.48 10.07 -19.94
C TRP A 73 2.77 8.76 -19.62
N LYS A 74 3.40 7.93 -18.77
CA LYS A 74 2.83 6.70 -18.24
C LYS A 74 3.08 6.63 -16.74
N GLY A 75 2.07 6.18 -15.99
CA GLY A 75 2.21 5.94 -14.56
C GLY A 75 0.90 5.56 -13.89
N GLU A 76 0.99 5.13 -12.63
CA GLU A 76 -0.17 4.85 -11.80
C GLU A 76 -0.60 6.09 -11.03
N ILE A 77 -1.90 6.39 -11.07
CA ILE A 77 -2.49 7.53 -10.35
C ILE A 77 -3.54 6.99 -9.39
N CYS A 78 -3.50 7.49 -8.15
CA CYS A 78 -4.57 7.28 -7.18
C CYS A 78 -5.53 8.45 -7.29
N ASN A 79 -6.79 8.16 -7.61
CA ASN A 79 -7.85 9.15 -7.74
C ASN A 79 -8.90 8.94 -6.65
N ARG A 80 -9.69 9.99 -6.42
CA ARG A 80 -10.80 10.01 -5.46
C ARG A 80 -12.12 10.07 -6.22
N LYS A 81 -13.03 9.15 -5.89
CA LYS A 81 -14.40 9.13 -6.40
C LYS A 81 -15.22 10.25 -5.78
N LYS A 82 -16.42 10.49 -6.34
CA LYS A 82 -17.40 11.44 -5.80
C LYS A 82 -17.80 11.14 -4.35
N ASP A 83 -17.88 9.88 -3.97
CA ASP A 83 -18.20 9.44 -2.60
C ASP A 83 -17.01 9.53 -1.61
N GLY A 84 -15.82 9.94 -2.09
CA GLY A 84 -14.61 10.06 -1.29
C GLY A 84 -13.72 8.82 -1.27
N SER A 85 -14.19 7.66 -1.75
CA SER A 85 -13.40 6.44 -1.85
C SER A 85 -12.26 6.57 -2.89
N LEU A 86 -11.22 5.76 -2.73
CA LEU A 86 -10.02 5.82 -3.57
C LEU A 86 -10.00 4.69 -4.60
N TYR A 87 -9.46 4.99 -5.77
CA TYR A 87 -9.22 4.01 -6.83
C TYR A 87 -7.89 4.28 -7.55
N TRP A 88 -7.29 3.24 -8.10
CA TRP A 88 -6.00 3.30 -8.77
C TRP A 88 -6.16 3.00 -10.24
N VAL A 89 -5.51 3.81 -11.07
CA VAL A 89 -5.52 3.66 -12.52
C VAL A 89 -4.12 3.69 -13.08
N GLU A 90 -3.78 2.70 -13.91
CA GLU A 90 -2.63 2.77 -14.79
C GLU A 90 -3.00 3.68 -15.97
N SER A 91 -2.30 4.80 -16.11
CA SER A 91 -2.67 5.89 -17.01
C SER A 91 -1.59 6.13 -18.06
N THR A 92 -2.01 6.25 -19.32
CA THR A 92 -1.18 6.74 -20.43
C THR A 92 -1.77 8.05 -20.93
N ILE A 93 -0.98 9.12 -20.90
CA ILE A 93 -1.37 10.46 -21.38
C ILE A 93 -0.58 10.78 -22.65
N VAL A 94 -1.30 10.98 -23.74
CA VAL A 94 -0.75 11.25 -25.06
C VAL A 94 -1.08 12.70 -25.46
N PRO A 95 -0.09 13.57 -25.66
CA PRO A 95 -0.31 14.90 -26.24
C PRO A 95 -0.68 14.76 -27.72
N MET A 96 -1.74 15.43 -28.13
CA MET A 96 -2.19 15.50 -29.52
C MET A 96 -1.83 16.87 -30.08
N TYR A 97 -1.28 16.86 -31.29
CA TYR A 97 -0.81 18.05 -31.98
C TYR A 97 -1.83 18.53 -32.99
N ASP A 98 -1.83 19.84 -33.21
CA ASP A 98 -2.44 20.44 -34.38
C ASP A 98 -1.46 20.33 -35.56
N ASP A 99 -1.89 19.71 -36.66
CA ASP A 99 -1.04 19.38 -37.81
C ASP A 99 -0.43 20.65 -38.44
N ALA A 100 -1.13 21.78 -38.41
CA ALA A 100 -0.70 23.04 -39.01
C ALA A 100 0.32 23.80 -38.15
N SER A 101 0.14 23.82 -36.82
CA SER A 101 1.01 24.58 -35.90
C SER A 101 2.09 23.75 -35.21
N GLN A 102 2.05 22.42 -35.31
CA GLN A 102 2.93 21.48 -34.61
C GLN A 102 2.98 21.72 -33.09
N ARG A 103 1.90 22.29 -32.52
CA ARG A 103 1.76 22.57 -31.08
C ARG A 103 0.76 21.61 -30.46
N VAL A 104 1.00 21.27 -29.20
CA VAL A 104 0.07 20.47 -28.40
C VAL A 104 -1.24 21.24 -28.23
N GLN A 105 -2.35 20.67 -28.70
CA GLN A 105 -3.68 21.27 -28.65
C GLN A 105 -4.51 20.68 -27.49
N LYS A 106 -4.39 19.37 -27.27
CA LYS A 106 -5.17 18.62 -26.29
C LYS A 106 -4.39 17.42 -25.78
N TYR A 107 -4.83 16.86 -24.67
CA TYR A 107 -4.30 15.62 -24.12
C TYR A 107 -5.38 14.55 -24.17
N VAL A 108 -4.98 13.36 -24.60
CA VAL A 108 -5.82 12.17 -24.58
C VAL A 108 -5.28 11.25 -23.49
N SER A 109 -6.16 10.75 -22.62
CA SER A 109 -5.79 9.83 -21.54
C SER A 109 -6.55 8.53 -21.69
N ILE A 110 -5.80 7.42 -21.68
CA ILE A 110 -6.30 6.05 -21.66
C ILE A 110 -5.88 5.45 -20.33
N ARG A 111 -6.81 4.84 -19.60
CA ARG A 111 -6.53 4.29 -18.28
C ARG A 111 -7.18 2.93 -18.08
N PHE A 112 -6.53 2.10 -17.28
CA PHE A 112 -7.06 0.82 -16.82
C PHE A 112 -7.18 0.83 -15.31
N ASP A 113 -8.31 0.35 -14.79
CA ASP A 113 -8.48 0.17 -13.35
C ASP A 113 -7.56 -0.95 -12.88
N VAL A 114 -6.70 -0.62 -11.91
CA VAL A 114 -5.78 -1.57 -11.28
C VAL A 114 -6.05 -1.70 -9.78
N THR A 115 -7.17 -1.17 -9.29
CA THR A 115 -7.52 -1.11 -7.86
C THR A 115 -7.57 -2.51 -7.24
N GLU A 116 -8.34 -3.43 -7.81
CA GLU A 116 -8.48 -4.79 -7.26
C GLU A 116 -7.18 -5.59 -7.40
N LYS A 117 -6.45 -5.42 -8.52
CA LYS A 117 -5.12 -6.01 -8.71
C LYS A 117 -4.15 -5.54 -7.62
N ARG A 118 -4.13 -4.25 -7.30
CA ARG A 118 -3.29 -3.71 -6.23
C ARG A 118 -3.67 -4.24 -4.87
N LYS A 119 -4.95 -4.20 -4.50
CA LYS A 119 -5.43 -4.75 -3.22
C LYS A 119 -5.06 -6.22 -3.06
N PHE A 120 -5.20 -7.01 -4.14
CA PHE A 120 -4.83 -8.42 -4.12
C PHE A 120 -3.33 -8.61 -3.92
N LEU A 121 -2.48 -7.85 -4.62
CA LEU A 121 -1.03 -7.90 -4.42
C LEU A 121 -0.62 -7.46 -3.02
N GLU A 122 -1.22 -6.39 -2.48
CA GLU A 122 -0.98 -5.91 -1.12
C GLU A 122 -1.40 -6.96 -0.08
N THR A 123 -2.52 -7.65 -0.29
CA THR A 123 -2.98 -8.74 0.57
C THR A 123 -2.03 -9.94 0.52
N LEU A 124 -1.63 -10.37 -0.69
CA LEU A 124 -0.67 -11.45 -0.86
C LEU A 124 0.68 -11.12 -0.20
N GLN A 125 1.15 -9.89 -0.36
CA GLN A 125 2.38 -9.45 0.27
C GLN A 125 2.25 -9.46 1.80
N TRP A 126 1.12 -8.98 2.33
CA TRP A 126 0.86 -9.03 3.77
C TRP A 126 0.86 -10.46 4.31
N GLN A 127 0.15 -11.38 3.65
CA GLN A 127 0.12 -12.81 4.01
C GLN A 127 1.49 -13.49 3.89
N ALA A 128 2.29 -13.11 2.90
CA ALA A 128 3.65 -13.63 2.75
C ALA A 128 4.58 -13.18 3.88
N GLU A 129 4.27 -12.07 4.56
CA GLU A 129 5.11 -11.44 5.57
C GLU A 129 4.58 -11.57 7.01
N HIS A 130 3.30 -11.96 7.20
CA HIS A 130 2.64 -12.05 8.50
C HIS A 130 2.03 -13.43 8.77
N ASP A 131 1.88 -13.76 10.05
CA ASP A 131 1.12 -14.91 10.54
C ASP A 131 -0.38 -14.57 10.52
N GLU A 132 -1.19 -15.38 9.84
CA GLU A 132 -2.61 -15.07 9.60
C GLU A 132 -3.43 -15.01 10.89
N LEU A 133 -3.08 -15.80 11.90
CA LEU A 133 -3.82 -15.86 13.15
C LEU A 133 -3.54 -14.64 14.04
N THR A 134 -2.28 -14.29 14.23
CA THR A 134 -1.88 -13.24 15.19
C THR A 134 -1.64 -11.87 14.54
N GLY A 135 -1.50 -11.82 13.22
CA GLY A 135 -1.11 -10.60 12.48
C GLY A 135 0.31 -10.13 12.80
N LEU A 136 1.11 -10.92 13.53
CA LEU A 136 2.52 -10.64 13.76
C LEU A 136 3.35 -10.97 12.52
N PRO A 137 4.53 -10.36 12.33
CA PRO A 137 5.54 -10.84 11.41
C PRO A 137 5.72 -12.35 11.49
N ASN A 138 5.80 -13.01 10.33
CA ASN A 138 6.13 -14.42 10.24
C ASN A 138 7.65 -14.62 10.14
N ARG A 139 8.08 -15.88 9.95
CA ARG A 139 9.50 -16.26 9.80
C ARG A 139 10.23 -15.44 8.72
N PHE A 140 9.58 -15.17 7.60
CA PHE A 140 10.20 -14.47 6.48
C PHE A 140 10.47 -12.99 6.82
N LEU A 141 9.48 -12.29 7.37
CA LEU A 141 9.65 -10.90 7.79
C LEU A 141 10.60 -10.77 8.99
N LEU A 142 10.57 -11.71 9.93
CA LEU A 142 11.53 -11.78 11.04
C LEU A 142 12.98 -11.84 10.53
N SER A 143 13.26 -12.69 9.54
CA SER A 143 14.62 -12.81 8.98
C SER A 143 15.10 -11.49 8.38
N LYS A 144 14.23 -10.82 7.61
CA LYS A 144 14.53 -9.48 7.05
C LYS A 144 14.78 -8.45 8.15
N ALA A 145 13.96 -8.45 9.20
CA ALA A 145 14.10 -7.54 10.33
C ALA A 145 15.41 -7.78 11.09
N LEU A 146 15.82 -9.04 11.26
CA LEU A 146 17.09 -9.41 11.88
C LEU A 146 18.28 -8.92 11.06
N ASP A 147 18.27 -9.14 9.75
CA ASP A 147 19.32 -8.66 8.85
C ASP A 147 19.47 -7.13 8.92
N GLN A 148 18.35 -6.41 8.89
CA GLN A 148 18.33 -4.94 9.04
C GLN A 148 18.86 -4.49 10.40
N ALA A 149 18.47 -5.17 11.48
CA ALA A 149 18.94 -4.87 12.83
C ALA A 149 20.46 -5.07 12.96
N ILE A 150 21.01 -6.14 12.38
CA ILE A 150 22.46 -6.41 12.35
C ILE A 150 23.21 -5.33 11.57
N VAL A 151 22.70 -4.91 10.41
CA VAL A 151 23.30 -3.83 9.61
C VAL A 151 23.30 -2.51 10.39
N LYS A 152 22.21 -2.19 11.09
CA LYS A 152 22.10 -1.00 11.94
C LYS A 152 23.06 -1.03 13.13
N ALA A 153 23.21 -2.18 13.78
CA ALA A 153 24.13 -2.37 14.90
C ALA A 153 25.62 -2.24 14.50
N LYS A 154 25.95 -2.51 13.23
CA LYS A 154 27.30 -2.26 12.69
C LYS A 154 27.58 -0.78 12.46
N SER A 155 26.57 0.01 12.09
CA SER A 155 26.73 1.45 11.82
C SER A 155 26.59 2.34 13.06
N GLN A 156 25.89 1.85 14.09
CA GLN A 156 25.75 2.52 15.39
C GLN A 156 26.12 1.52 16.49
N PRO A 157 27.11 1.81 17.36
CA PRO A 157 27.57 0.86 18.38
C PRO A 157 26.43 0.47 19.32
N SER A 158 25.81 -0.65 19.01
CA SER A 158 24.68 -1.24 19.72
C SER A 158 24.69 -2.75 19.52
N THR A 159 24.02 -3.48 20.39
CA THR A 159 23.90 -4.94 20.35
C THR A 159 22.49 -5.30 19.93
N VAL A 160 22.34 -6.35 19.13
CA VAL A 160 21.03 -6.94 18.85
C VAL A 160 20.84 -8.13 19.78
N ALA A 161 19.77 -8.14 20.55
CA ALA A 161 19.36 -9.30 21.33
C ALA A 161 18.20 -10.01 20.61
N VAL A 162 18.28 -11.34 20.54
CA VAL A 162 17.22 -12.19 20.01
C VAL A 162 16.72 -13.08 21.14
N GLY A 163 15.42 -13.06 21.39
CA GLY A 163 14.76 -13.86 22.41
C GLY A 163 13.72 -14.78 21.78
N VAL A 164 13.66 -16.03 22.22
CA VAL A 164 12.61 -16.98 21.84
C VAL A 164 11.74 -17.25 23.07
N LEU A 165 10.43 -17.21 22.88
CA LEU A 165 9.43 -17.43 23.92
C LEU A 165 8.50 -18.55 23.48
N ASP A 166 8.26 -19.48 24.39
CA ASP A 166 7.30 -20.57 24.23
C ASP A 166 6.20 -20.42 25.28
N LEU A 167 4.97 -20.83 24.96
CA LEU A 167 3.85 -20.75 25.88
C LEU A 167 3.71 -22.06 26.67
N ASP A 168 4.16 -22.02 27.92
CA ASP A 168 4.03 -23.14 28.85
C ASP A 168 2.57 -23.64 28.94
N GLY A 169 2.39 -24.95 28.68
CA GLY A 169 1.10 -25.61 28.82
C GLY A 169 0.09 -25.32 27.69
N PHE A 170 0.49 -24.66 26.61
CA PHE A 170 -0.39 -24.36 25.47
C PHE A 170 -1.10 -25.60 24.91
N LYS A 171 -0.36 -26.71 24.77
CA LYS A 171 -0.95 -28.00 24.36
C LYS A 171 -2.08 -28.46 25.28
N GLN A 172 -1.92 -28.32 26.60
CA GLN A 172 -2.95 -28.74 27.57
C GLN A 172 -4.21 -27.88 27.45
N ILE A 173 -4.07 -26.60 27.08
CA ILE A 173 -5.19 -25.70 26.83
C ILE A 173 -5.95 -26.15 25.57
N ASN A 174 -5.24 -26.45 24.48
CA ASN A 174 -5.85 -27.00 23.27
C ASN A 174 -6.59 -28.31 23.55
N ASP A 175 -5.94 -29.24 24.26
CA ASP A 175 -6.51 -30.57 24.55
C ASP A 175 -7.77 -30.47 25.44
N ARG A 176 -7.83 -29.48 26.34
CA ARG A 176 -8.93 -29.33 27.30
C ARG A 176 -10.06 -28.44 26.82
N TYR A 177 -9.76 -27.37 26.10
CA TYR A 177 -10.71 -26.31 25.74
C TYR A 177 -10.91 -26.15 24.23
N GLY A 178 -10.18 -26.92 23.41
CA GLY A 178 -10.25 -26.88 21.96
C GLY A 178 -9.34 -25.83 21.33
N HIS A 179 -9.04 -26.03 20.05
CA HIS A 179 -8.14 -25.17 19.27
C HIS A 179 -8.61 -23.73 19.16
N GLU A 180 -9.92 -23.45 19.08
CA GLU A 180 -10.45 -22.08 19.02
C GLU A 180 -10.08 -21.25 20.26
N ILE A 181 -10.02 -21.89 21.44
CA ILE A 181 -9.60 -21.23 22.69
C ILE A 181 -8.09 -21.02 22.70
N GLY A 182 -7.31 -21.98 22.18
CA GLY A 182 -5.88 -21.80 21.96
C GLY A 182 -5.57 -20.65 21.02
N ASP A 183 -6.28 -20.55 19.91
CA ASP A 183 -6.12 -19.49 18.93
C ASP A 183 -6.39 -18.11 19.53
N ARG A 184 -7.47 -17.99 20.32
CA ARG A 184 -7.75 -16.78 21.09
C ARG A 184 -6.64 -16.44 22.10
N LEU A 185 -6.05 -17.44 22.74
CA LEU A 185 -4.93 -17.22 23.66
C LEU A 185 -3.71 -16.69 22.91
N LEU A 186 -3.38 -17.27 21.75
CA LEU A 186 -2.26 -16.82 20.91
C LEU A 186 -2.45 -15.37 20.45
N VAL A 187 -3.66 -14.99 20.04
CA VAL A 187 -3.99 -13.61 19.68
C VAL A 187 -3.81 -12.67 20.87
N ALA A 188 -4.32 -13.05 22.06
CA ALA A 188 -4.18 -12.22 23.26
C ALA A 188 -2.71 -12.05 23.70
N VAL A 189 -1.89 -13.09 23.56
CA VAL A 189 -0.45 -13.03 23.82
C VAL A 189 0.23 -12.12 22.81
N ALA A 190 -0.06 -12.30 21.51
CA ALA A 190 0.51 -11.49 20.45
C ALA A 190 0.23 -9.99 20.66
N ASP A 191 -1.02 -9.64 20.99
CA ASP A 191 -1.40 -8.27 21.29
C ASP A 191 -0.65 -7.72 22.50
N ARG A 192 -0.53 -8.50 23.59
CA ARG A 192 0.22 -8.09 24.78
C ARG A 192 1.68 -7.83 24.47
N LEU A 193 2.34 -8.73 23.73
CA LEU A 193 3.73 -8.58 23.33
C LEU A 193 3.90 -7.34 22.46
N LYS A 194 3.05 -7.15 21.45
CA LYS A 194 3.09 -6.00 20.54
C LYS A 194 2.97 -4.65 21.27
N HIS A 195 2.04 -4.53 22.22
CA HIS A 195 1.90 -3.30 23.03
C HIS A 195 3.05 -3.10 24.02
N SER A 196 3.73 -4.19 24.37
CA SER A 196 4.92 -4.22 25.21
C SER A 196 6.21 -4.10 24.40
N MET A 197 6.18 -3.70 23.13
CA MET A 197 7.37 -3.47 22.30
C MET A 197 7.55 -1.99 21.98
N ARG A 198 8.81 -1.56 21.78
CA ARG A 198 9.09 -0.21 21.27
C ARG A 198 8.98 -0.20 19.75
N ILE A 199 8.97 0.99 19.15
CA ILE A 199 8.81 1.14 17.70
C ILE A 199 9.99 0.53 16.92
N GLU A 200 11.17 0.47 17.55
CA GLU A 200 12.39 -0.12 16.99
C GLU A 200 12.55 -1.62 17.26
N ASP A 201 11.71 -2.20 18.11
CA ASP A 201 11.73 -3.63 18.44
C ASP A 201 10.82 -4.40 17.48
N THR A 202 11.05 -5.70 17.31
CA THR A 202 10.20 -6.58 16.50
C THR A 202 9.77 -7.78 17.31
N VAL A 203 8.48 -8.12 17.24
CA VAL A 203 7.93 -9.39 17.73
C VAL A 203 7.36 -10.14 16.53
N ALA A 204 7.63 -11.44 16.44
CA ALA A 204 7.20 -12.33 15.38
C ALA A 204 6.64 -13.63 15.97
N ARG A 205 5.85 -14.37 15.17
CA ARG A 205 5.43 -15.73 15.49
C ARG A 205 5.95 -16.69 14.41
N LEU A 206 6.63 -17.76 14.83
CA LEU A 206 7.20 -18.74 13.90
C LEU A 206 6.26 -19.90 13.58
N GLY A 207 5.25 -20.11 14.43
CA GLY A 207 4.25 -21.17 14.32
C GLY A 207 4.00 -21.78 15.70
N GLY A 208 2.85 -22.45 15.87
CA GLY A 208 2.48 -23.04 17.16
C GLY A 208 2.43 -21.98 18.27
N ASP A 209 3.13 -22.25 19.36
CA ASP A 209 3.30 -21.43 20.56
C ASP A 209 4.60 -20.60 20.58
N GLU A 210 5.41 -20.63 19.52
CA GLU A 210 6.73 -20.01 19.48
C GLU A 210 6.69 -18.56 18.96
N PHE A 211 7.09 -17.63 19.83
CA PHE A 211 7.28 -16.21 19.53
C PHE A 211 8.75 -15.83 19.56
N VAL A 212 9.16 -14.89 18.70
CA VAL A 212 10.54 -14.40 18.63
C VAL A 212 10.56 -12.89 18.76
N LEU A 213 11.49 -12.38 19.55
CA LEU A 213 11.74 -10.96 19.77
C LEU A 213 13.11 -10.58 19.20
N ILE A 214 13.16 -9.44 18.52
CA ILE A 214 14.40 -8.76 18.14
C ILE A 214 14.41 -7.42 18.87
N LEU A 215 15.41 -7.22 19.72
CA LEU A 215 15.53 -6.04 20.57
C LEU A 215 16.83 -5.29 20.27
N GLY A 216 16.72 -3.98 20.11
CA GLY A 216 17.89 -3.10 20.02
C GLY A 216 18.42 -2.76 21.41
N VAL A 217 19.57 -3.31 21.79
CA VAL A 217 20.18 -3.13 23.12
C VAL A 217 21.34 -2.14 23.03
N ARG A 218 21.17 -0.97 23.64
CA ARG A 218 22.24 0.03 23.82
C ARG A 218 22.94 -0.09 25.18
N ASP A 219 22.24 -0.63 26.17
CA ASP A 219 22.69 -0.86 27.54
C ASP A 219 22.00 -2.14 28.06
N PRO A 220 22.72 -3.09 28.71
CA PRO A 220 22.13 -4.26 29.35
C PRO A 220 20.88 -3.99 30.21
N LYS A 221 20.79 -2.83 30.87
CA LYS A 221 19.60 -2.44 31.66
C LYS A 221 18.32 -2.33 30.84
N VAL A 222 18.45 -2.00 29.54
CA VAL A 222 17.32 -1.92 28.62
C VAL A 222 16.76 -3.32 28.35
N LEU A 223 17.61 -4.34 28.29
CA LEU A 223 17.18 -5.73 28.11
C LEU A 223 16.40 -6.22 29.34
N GLU A 224 16.91 -5.98 30.55
CA GLU A 224 16.20 -6.32 31.79
C GLU A 224 14.84 -5.63 31.89
N SER A 225 14.79 -4.33 31.58
CA SER A 225 13.55 -3.55 31.58
C SER A 225 12.56 -4.05 30.54
N ALA A 226 13.04 -4.47 29.35
CA ALA A 226 12.20 -5.05 28.32
C ALA A 226 11.63 -6.41 28.77
N LEU A 227 12.45 -7.28 29.35
CA LEU A 227 12.02 -8.58 29.87
C LEU A 227 11.01 -8.43 31.02
N GLN A 228 11.23 -7.48 31.94
CA GLN A 228 10.26 -7.19 33.01
C GLN A 228 8.92 -6.70 32.48
N ARG A 229 8.92 -5.85 31.45
CA ARG A 229 7.68 -5.40 30.81
C ARG A 229 6.93 -6.53 30.09
N LEU A 230 7.67 -7.51 29.56
CA LEU A 230 7.11 -8.63 28.80
C LEU A 230 6.62 -9.78 29.67
N LEU A 231 7.37 -10.11 30.72
CA LEU A 231 7.17 -11.29 31.58
C LEU A 231 6.69 -10.93 32.99
N GLY A 232 6.65 -9.64 33.31
CA GLY A 232 6.17 -9.17 34.61
C GLY A 232 4.67 -9.43 34.78
N PRO A 233 4.20 -9.58 36.03
CA PRO A 233 2.77 -9.60 36.31
C PRO A 233 2.13 -8.28 35.82
N PRO A 234 0.87 -8.33 35.36
CA PRO A 234 0.13 -7.14 34.93
C PRO A 234 -0.04 -6.12 36.06
#